data_AF-A0A7T6XW43-F1
#
_entry.id   AF-A0A7T6XW43-F1
#
_cell.length_a   1.000
_cell.length_b   1.000
_cell.length_c   1.000
_cell.angle_alpha   90.00
_cell.angle_beta   90.00
_cell.angle_gamma   90.00
#
_symmetry.space_group_name_H-M   'P 1'
#
loop_
_entity.id
_entity.type
_entity.pdbx_description
1 polymer ?
#
loop_
_entity_poly.entity_id
_entity_poly.type
_entity_poly.pdbx_seq_one_letter_code
_entity_poly.pdbx_strand_id
1 'polypeptide(L)'
;MDVSLAQVFSSPLGRLQLFEVAAFARELLTGIEYMHINLKITHGALSSNSVLLSVTGAVKIANLGTAMIENNDATKDERDVEAVGMIIIECLEPKMLKHDFLQLFPGPSCLKSYIRFARETAAKEVEVVTN
;
A
#
# COMPACT_ATOMS: atom_id res chain seq x y z
N MET A 1 -9.56 -16.21 -16.45
CA MET A 1 -8.52 -15.31 -17.00
C MET A 1 -8.39 -14.18 -16.01
N ASP A 2 -7.17 -13.87 -15.58
CA ASP A 2 -6.96 -12.82 -14.58
C ASP A 2 -6.65 -11.49 -15.29
N VAL A 3 -7.03 -10.37 -14.68
CA VAL A 3 -6.76 -9.02 -15.20
C VAL A 3 -5.97 -8.22 -14.17
N SER A 4 -5.06 -7.35 -14.59
CA SER A 4 -4.31 -6.52 -13.64
C SER A 4 -5.12 -5.34 -13.13
N LEU A 5 -4.78 -4.81 -11.95
CA LEU A 5 -5.37 -3.56 -11.45
C LEU A 5 -5.15 -2.41 -12.44
N ALA A 6 -3.99 -2.33 -13.10
CA ALA A 6 -3.73 -1.32 -14.13
C ALA A 6 -4.74 -1.39 -15.30
N GLN A 7 -5.14 -2.61 -15.70
CA GLN A 7 -6.19 -2.80 -16.71
C GLN A 7 -7.56 -2.36 -16.20
N VAL A 8 -7.88 -2.65 -14.92
CA VAL A 8 -9.12 -2.21 -14.27
C VAL A 8 -9.19 -0.67 -14.21
N PHE A 9 -8.11 -0.02 -13.78
CA PHE A 9 -8.00 1.44 -13.66
C PHE A 9 -8.14 2.14 -15.02
N SER A 10 -7.70 1.48 -16.10
CA SER A 10 -7.80 1.98 -17.47
C SER A 10 -9.16 1.67 -18.12
N SER A 11 -10.04 0.92 -17.45
CA SER A 11 -11.31 0.50 -18.03
C SER A 11 -12.31 1.66 -18.12
N PRO A 12 -13.27 1.60 -19.06
CA PRO A 12 -14.29 2.64 -19.21
C PRO A 12 -15.39 2.57 -18.13
N LEU A 13 -15.33 1.61 -17.20
CA LEU A 13 -16.37 1.41 -16.18
C LEU A 13 -16.34 2.46 -15.05
N GLY A 14 -15.39 3.39 -15.11
CA GLY A 14 -15.22 4.43 -14.11
C GLY A 14 -14.24 4.04 -13.00
N ARG A 15 -14.20 4.86 -11.94
CA ARG A 15 -13.32 4.62 -10.79
C ARG A 15 -13.95 3.58 -9.87
N LEU A 16 -13.09 2.77 -9.26
CA LEU A 16 -13.50 1.91 -8.15
C LEU A 16 -14.01 2.75 -6.97
N GLN A 17 -15.04 2.25 -6.32
CA GLN A 17 -15.58 2.76 -5.08
C GLN A 17 -14.65 2.43 -3.91
N LEU A 18 -14.74 3.19 -2.81
CA LEU A 18 -13.87 3.00 -1.64
C LEU A 18 -13.90 1.58 -1.08
N PHE A 19 -15.06 0.90 -1.09
CA PHE A 19 -15.17 -0.46 -0.59
C PHE A 19 -14.49 -1.49 -1.50
N GLU A 20 -14.48 -1.26 -2.82
CA GLU A 20 -13.78 -2.11 -3.79
C GLU A 20 -12.27 -1.94 -3.63
N VAL A 21 -11.81 -0.71 -3.40
CA VAL A 21 -10.41 -0.42 -3.07
C VAL A 21 -9.98 -1.08 -1.77
N ALA A 22 -10.82 -0.98 -0.73
CA ALA A 22 -10.56 -1.63 0.56
C ALA A 22 -10.51 -3.17 0.43
N ALA A 23 -11.36 -3.75 -0.42
CA ALA A 23 -11.40 -5.19 -0.64
C ALA A 23 -10.07 -5.71 -1.22
N PHE A 24 -9.57 -5.11 -2.30
CA PHE A 24 -8.31 -5.57 -2.87
C PHE A 24 -7.11 -5.20 -2.00
N ALA A 25 -7.13 -4.03 -1.36
CA ALA A 25 -6.02 -3.58 -0.51
C ALA A 25 -5.80 -4.52 0.67
N ARG A 26 -6.89 -4.99 1.29
CA ARG A 26 -6.82 -5.96 2.39
C ARG A 26 -6.21 -7.28 1.93
N GLU A 27 -6.72 -7.88 0.84
CA GLU A 27 -6.19 -9.16 0.36
C GLU A 27 -4.73 -9.03 -0.10
N LEU A 28 -4.38 -7.91 -0.74
CA LEU A 28 -3.01 -7.63 -1.16
C LEU A 28 -2.06 -7.54 0.05
N LEU A 29 -2.43 -6.78 1.08
CA LEU A 29 -1.63 -6.68 2.31
C LEU A 29 -1.46 -8.02 3.01
N THR A 30 -2.51 -8.85 3.08
CA THR A 30 -2.41 -10.22 3.60
C THR A 30 -1.46 -11.08 2.78
N GLY A 31 -1.48 -10.96 1.44
CA GLY A 31 -0.55 -11.66 0.55
C GLY A 31 0.91 -11.22 0.77
N ILE A 32 1.14 -9.91 0.93
CA ILE A 32 2.45 -9.34 1.21
C ILE A 32 2.98 -9.82 2.58
N GLU A 33 2.14 -9.78 3.61
CA GLU A 33 2.50 -10.29 4.95
C GLU A 33 2.93 -11.76 4.87
N TYR A 34 2.17 -12.60 4.17
CA TYR A 34 2.53 -14.00 3.96
C TYR A 34 3.87 -14.16 3.23
N MET A 35 4.11 -13.37 2.18
CA MET A 35 5.38 -13.39 1.46
C MET A 35 6.57 -13.03 2.36
N HIS A 36 6.46 -11.93 3.11
CA HIS A 36 7.54 -11.43 3.98
C HIS A 36 7.78 -12.38 5.17
N ILE A 37 6.71 -12.83 5.84
CA ILE A 37 6.81 -13.62 7.07
C ILE A 37 7.09 -15.08 6.76
N ASN A 38 6.32 -15.71 5.87
CA ASN A 38 6.36 -17.16 5.66
C ASN A 38 7.30 -17.57 4.54
N LEU A 39 7.36 -16.82 3.44
CA LEU A 39 8.18 -17.19 2.29
C LEU A 39 9.59 -16.58 2.33
N LYS A 40 9.80 -15.52 3.13
CA LYS A 40 11.04 -14.74 3.15
C LYS A 40 11.39 -14.23 1.75
N ILE A 41 10.37 -13.76 1.03
CA ILE A 41 10.47 -13.16 -0.30
C ILE A 41 9.86 -11.78 -0.22
N THR A 42 10.59 -10.80 -0.74
CA THR A 42 10.08 -9.43 -0.91
C THR A 42 9.88 -9.15 -2.40
N HIS A 43 8.73 -8.59 -2.80
CA HIS A 43 8.48 -8.33 -4.22
C HIS A 43 9.43 -7.24 -4.74
N GLY A 44 9.62 -6.15 -3.99
CA GLY A 44 10.60 -5.08 -4.25
C GLY A 44 10.28 -4.15 -5.43
N ALA A 45 9.25 -4.47 -6.21
CA ALA A 45 8.81 -3.71 -7.40
C ALA A 45 7.29 -3.85 -7.60
N LEU A 46 6.54 -3.95 -6.50
CA LEU A 46 5.08 -4.10 -6.53
C LEU A 46 4.43 -2.88 -7.23
N SER A 47 3.46 -3.12 -8.10
CA SER A 47 2.70 -2.06 -8.78
C SER A 47 1.32 -2.58 -9.21
N SER A 48 0.45 -1.71 -9.71
CA SER A 48 -0.87 -2.09 -10.24
C SER A 48 -0.79 -3.07 -11.42
N ASN A 49 0.36 -3.21 -12.08
CA ASN A 49 0.61 -4.22 -13.11
C ASN A 49 0.92 -5.62 -12.55
N SER A 50 1.43 -5.71 -11.32
CA SER A 50 1.75 -6.99 -10.68
C SER A 50 0.66 -7.49 -9.72
N VAL A 51 -0.44 -6.76 -9.58
CA VAL A 51 -1.62 -7.20 -8.81
C VAL A 51 -2.71 -7.64 -9.79
N LEU A 52 -3.13 -8.90 -9.70
CA LEU A 52 -4.11 -9.50 -10.59
C LEU A 52 -5.41 -9.79 -9.84
N LEU A 53 -6.54 -9.57 -10.51
CA LEU A 53 -7.87 -9.95 -10.08
C LEU A 53 -8.36 -11.14 -10.92
N SER A 54 -8.74 -12.21 -10.23
CA SER A 54 -9.41 -13.36 -10.81
C SER A 54 -10.89 -13.05 -11.06
N VAL A 55 -11.49 -13.71 -12.05
CA VAL A 55 -12.96 -13.74 -12.25
C VAL A 55 -13.74 -14.25 -11.03
N THR A 56 -13.07 -15.00 -10.15
CA THR A 56 -13.65 -15.48 -8.88
C THR A 56 -13.53 -14.47 -7.73
N GLY A 57 -12.97 -13.29 -7.98
CA GLY A 57 -12.77 -12.23 -6.99
C GLY A 57 -11.48 -12.32 -6.17
N ALA A 58 -10.60 -13.29 -6.44
CA ALA A 58 -9.33 -13.43 -5.72
C ALA A 58 -8.28 -12.41 -6.19
N VAL A 59 -7.57 -11.79 -5.24
CA VAL A 59 -6.38 -10.98 -5.50
C VAL A 59 -5.12 -11.84 -5.52
N LYS A 60 -4.25 -11.63 -6.51
CA LYS A 60 -3.00 -12.38 -6.66
C LYS A 60 -1.82 -11.44 -6.89
N ILE A 61 -0.67 -11.82 -6.35
CA ILE A 61 0.61 -11.13 -6.55
C ILE A 61 1.38 -11.88 -7.64
N ALA A 62 1.71 -11.18 -8.72
CA ALA A 62 2.39 -11.70 -9.90
C ALA A 62 3.81 -11.13 -10.04
N ASN A 63 4.51 -11.51 -11.12
CA ASN A 63 5.83 -10.98 -11.50
C ASN A 63 6.94 -11.13 -10.43
N LEU A 64 6.88 -12.20 -9.63
CA LEU A 64 7.88 -12.52 -8.60
C LEU A 64 9.22 -13.05 -9.14
N GLY A 65 9.37 -13.19 -10.46
CA GLY A 65 10.57 -13.80 -11.04
C GLY A 65 11.86 -13.08 -10.66
N THR A 66 11.87 -11.74 -10.67
CA THR A 66 13.02 -10.93 -10.23
C THR A 66 13.21 -10.99 -8.72
N ALA A 67 12.11 -10.90 -7.96
CA ALA A 67 12.10 -11.00 -6.50
C ALA A 67 12.73 -12.30 -5.97
N MET A 68 12.56 -13.41 -6.69
CA MET A 68 13.13 -14.71 -6.31
C MET A 68 14.64 -14.83 -6.56
N ILE A 69 15.21 -13.99 -7.41
CA ILE A 69 16.64 -14.03 -7.78
C ILE A 69 17.45 -13.01 -6.96
N GLU A 70 16.83 -11.90 -6.59
CA GLU A 70 17.46 -10.85 -5.80
C GLU A 70 17.57 -11.23 -4.31
N ASN A 71 18.64 -10.80 -3.66
CA ASN A 71 18.77 -10.98 -2.20
C ASN A 71 17.71 -10.17 -1.44
N ASN A 72 17.19 -10.79 -0.40
CA ASN A 72 16.24 -10.18 0.52
C ASN A 72 16.94 -9.15 1.40
N ASP A 73 16.42 -7.92 1.39
CA ASP A 73 16.86 -6.81 2.22
C ASP A 73 15.62 -6.29 2.96
N ALA A 74 15.71 -6.13 4.28
CA ALA A 74 14.60 -5.64 5.11
C ALA A 74 14.08 -4.28 4.65
N THR A 75 14.91 -3.44 3.99
CA THR A 75 14.45 -2.17 3.40
C THR A 75 13.48 -2.36 2.22
N LYS A 76 13.43 -3.55 1.62
CA LYS A 76 12.49 -3.86 0.54
C LYS A 76 11.09 -4.17 1.10
N ASP A 77 10.98 -4.64 2.35
CA ASP A 77 9.68 -5.00 2.94
C ASP A 77 8.82 -3.74 3.12
N GLU A 78 9.44 -2.66 3.63
CA GLU A 78 8.79 -1.35 3.76
C GLU A 78 8.35 -0.79 2.39
N ARG A 79 9.13 -1.06 1.33
CA ARG A 79 8.81 -0.62 -0.03
C ARG A 79 7.58 -1.31 -0.63
N ASP A 80 7.37 -2.59 -0.33
CA ASP A 80 6.15 -3.30 -0.78
C ASP A 80 4.90 -2.69 -0.13
N VAL A 81 4.98 -2.33 1.16
CA VAL A 81 3.87 -1.68 1.87
C VAL A 81 3.62 -0.27 1.32
N GLU A 82 4.67 0.51 1.08
CA GLU A 82 4.58 1.82 0.43
C GLU A 82 3.93 1.72 -0.95
N ALA A 83 4.31 0.72 -1.74
CA ALA A 83 3.76 0.48 -3.06
C ALA A 83 2.25 0.22 -3.03
N VAL A 84 1.72 -0.46 -2.00
CA VAL A 84 0.25 -0.59 -1.82
C VAL A 84 -0.41 0.78 -1.68
N GLY A 85 0.17 1.68 -0.90
CA GLY A 85 -0.31 3.06 -0.77
C GLY A 85 -0.32 3.80 -2.11
N MET A 86 0.73 3.62 -2.90
CA MET A 86 0.83 4.19 -4.25
C MET A 86 -0.23 3.64 -5.20
N ILE A 87 -0.52 2.33 -5.16
CA ILE A 87 -1.59 1.70 -5.95
C ILE A 87 -2.97 2.24 -5.53
N ILE A 88 -3.20 2.46 -4.23
CA ILE A 88 -4.45 3.06 -3.73
C ILE A 88 -4.61 4.50 -4.25
N ILE A 89 -3.53 5.29 -4.22
CA ILE A 89 -3.51 6.65 -4.77
C ILE A 89 -3.76 6.64 -6.28
N GLU A 90 -3.10 5.74 -7.03
CA GLU A 90 -3.33 5.56 -8.46
C GLU A 90 -4.81 5.31 -8.77
N CYS A 91 -5.45 4.46 -7.96
CA CYS A 91 -6.85 4.10 -8.11
C CYS A 91 -7.81 5.24 -7.79
N LEU A 92 -7.63 5.90 -6.63
CA LEU A 92 -8.59 6.87 -6.10
C LEU A 92 -8.37 8.27 -6.69
N GLU A 93 -7.12 8.68 -6.81
CA GLU A 93 -6.69 10.01 -7.22
C GLU A 93 -5.54 9.97 -8.25
N PRO A 94 -5.78 9.42 -9.47
CA PRO A 94 -4.73 9.24 -10.48
C PRO A 94 -4.04 10.55 -10.93
N LYS A 95 -4.71 11.70 -10.72
CA LYS A 95 -4.12 13.02 -11.00
C LYS A 95 -3.03 13.39 -9.98
N MET A 96 -3.10 12.85 -8.76
CA MET A 96 -2.14 13.15 -7.70
C MET A 96 -0.75 12.58 -8.01
N LEU A 97 -0.68 11.46 -8.74
CA LEU A 97 0.60 10.91 -9.24
C LEU A 97 1.29 11.82 -10.26
N LYS A 98 0.54 12.65 -10.97
CA LYS A 98 1.07 13.60 -11.98
C LYS A 98 1.38 14.97 -11.37
N HIS A 99 0.97 15.20 -10.13
CA HIS A 99 1.23 16.45 -9.43
C HIS A 99 2.55 16.31 -8.65
N ASP A 100 3.31 17.39 -8.53
CA ASP A 100 4.54 17.42 -7.73
C ASP A 100 4.27 17.24 -6.21
N PHE A 101 3.02 16.97 -5.81
CA PHE A 101 2.62 16.83 -4.41
C PHE A 101 3.40 15.71 -3.73
N LEU A 102 3.55 14.57 -4.41
CA LEU A 102 4.34 13.45 -3.88
C LEU A 102 5.85 13.76 -3.88
N GLN A 103 6.32 14.69 -4.72
CA GLN A 103 7.71 15.16 -4.68
C GLN A 103 7.98 16.11 -3.51
N LEU A 104 6.94 16.74 -2.93
CA LEU A 104 7.07 17.56 -1.72
C LEU A 104 7.34 16.72 -0.47
N PHE A 105 7.23 15.38 -0.54
CA PHE A 105 7.40 14.48 0.60
C PHE A 105 8.86 14.48 1.11
N PRO A 106 9.15 15.06 2.29
CA PRO A 106 10.49 15.09 2.85
C PRO A 106 10.80 13.84 3.70
N GLY A 107 9.96 12.79 3.60
CA GLY A 107 9.98 11.63 4.50
C GLY A 107 9.09 11.80 5.74
N PRO A 108 8.76 10.69 6.44
CA PRO A 108 7.81 10.69 7.56
C PRO A 108 8.34 11.43 8.81
N SER A 109 9.63 11.74 8.86
CA SER A 109 10.24 12.49 9.95
C SER A 109 9.67 13.90 10.14
N CYS A 110 9.06 14.50 9.11
CA CYS A 110 8.40 15.80 9.23
C CYS A 110 7.19 15.76 10.18
N LEU A 111 6.63 14.58 10.45
CA LEU A 111 5.46 14.42 11.32
C LEU A 111 5.83 14.25 12.81
N LYS A 112 7.12 14.16 13.17
CA LYS A 112 7.57 13.91 14.55
C LYS A 112 7.00 14.89 15.57
N SER A 113 6.96 16.18 15.24
CA SER A 113 6.42 17.22 16.13
C SER A 113 4.93 17.01 16.42
N TYR A 114 4.15 16.62 15.41
CA TYR A 114 2.73 16.33 15.55
C TYR A 114 2.50 15.06 16.38
N ILE A 115 3.29 14.01 16.16
CA ILE A 115 3.24 12.78 16.96
C ILE A 115 3.52 13.09 18.44
N ARG A 116 4.59 13.86 18.72
CA ARG A 116 4.93 14.25 20.10
C ARG A 116 3.76 15.00 20.75
N PHE A 117 3.23 16.01 20.07
CA PHE A 117 2.12 16.80 20.60
C PHE A 117 0.87 15.95 20.87
N ALA A 118 0.48 15.09 19.94
CA ALA A 118 -0.68 14.21 20.10
C ALA A 118 -0.53 13.28 21.32
N ARG A 119 0.68 12.74 21.57
CA ARG A 119 0.95 11.89 22.73
C ARG A 119 0.87 12.66 24.04
N GLU A 120 1.38 13.89 24.07
CA GLU A 120 1.34 14.76 25.26
C GLU A 120 -0.10 15.18 25.61
N THR A 121 -0.92 15.51 24.62
CA THR A 121 -2.34 15.85 24.83
C THR A 121 -3.13 14.65 25.33
N ALA A 122 -2.94 13.47 24.72
CA ALA A 122 -3.61 12.24 25.17
C ALA A 122 -3.24 11.85 26.60
N ALA A 123 -1.97 12.04 27.01
CA ALA A 123 -1.55 11.74 28.38
C ALA A 123 -2.21 12.67 29.43
N LYS A 124 -2.38 13.96 29.10
CA LYS A 124 -3.04 14.94 29.98
C LYS A 124 -4.54 14.68 30.15
N GLU A 125 -5.21 14.25 29.08
CA GLU A 125 -6.64 13.90 29.16
C GLU A 125 -6.89 12.69 30.09
N VAL A 126 -5.96 11.73 30.12
CA VAL A 126 -6.05 10.56 31.02
C VAL A 126 -5.91 10.97 32.49
N GLU A 127 -5.00 11.88 32.82
CA GLU A 127 -4.79 12.36 34.20
C GLU A 127 -5.96 13.18 34.76
N VAL A 128 -6.71 13.88 33.89
CA VAL A 128 -7.88 14.69 34.29
C VAL A 128 -9.11 13.82 34.58
N VAL A 129 -9.22 12.64 33.98
CA VAL A 129 -10.36 11.71 34.18
C VAL A 129 -10.19 10.83 35.42
N THR A 130 -8.97 10.70 35.95
CA THR A 130 -8.65 9.85 37.12
C THR A 130 -8.61 10.59 38.47
N ASN A 131 -8.96 11.88 38.52
CA ASN A 131 -9.01 12.69 39.74
C ASN A 131 -10.43 13.08 40.14
#